data_AF-A0A7R9S7Y2-F1
#
_entry.id   AF-A0A7R9S7Y2-F1
#
_cell.length_a   1.000
_cell.length_b   1.000
_cell.length_c   1.000
_cell.angle_alpha   90.00
_cell.angle_beta   90.00
_cell.angle_gamma   90.00
#
_symmetry.space_group_name_H-M   'P 1'
#
loop_
_entity.id
_entity.type
_entity.pdbx_description
1 polymer ?
#
loop_
_entity_poly.entity_id
_entity_poly.type
_entity_poly.pdbx_seq_one_letter_code
_entity_poly.pdbx_strand_id
1 'polypeptide(L)'
;CTMRFLASAFLLIIIYHPAASRTKQGPRRQVNQFTFPTGIDSEFDLPYCASEHTACNEVHRRFWLPVLVRRLCRCAKPSSCPYEWKSPEDPFSQTLNNRFQLKFCNKVTSLDTCHSDTDGAITIRKKGIKNKRESETSTTYDLVSTELICKCPPYHFWTLSSHGRTLNSSIRKAYKCHLMPRCGSEDVCGTIRTDYYSTYYKCTCPPDHLCLMKDREKVRAQEIHYSGKVFQGHCIPK
;
A
#
# COMPACT_ATOMS: atom_id res chain seq x y z
N CYS A 1 -34.61 85.77 -15.14
CA CYS A 1 -33.36 85.19 -14.62
C CYS A 1 -33.42 83.68 -14.62
N THR A 2 -32.72 83.09 -15.60
CA THR A 2 -32.02 81.80 -15.60
C THR A 2 -32.06 80.91 -14.37
N MET A 3 -32.36 79.62 -14.56
CA MET A 3 -31.62 78.45 -14.01
C MET A 3 -32.24 77.16 -14.60
N ARG A 4 -31.80 76.70 -15.79
CA ARG A 4 -30.81 75.62 -16.03
C ARG A 4 -30.99 74.38 -15.15
N PHE A 5 -31.79 73.42 -15.62
CA PHE A 5 -31.68 72.01 -15.22
C PHE A 5 -30.54 71.36 -16.03
N LEU A 6 -29.47 70.99 -15.33
CA LEU A 6 -28.37 70.18 -15.87
C LEU A 6 -28.75 68.70 -15.77
N ALA A 7 -28.87 68.04 -16.92
CA ALA A 7 -28.95 66.59 -17.02
C ALA A 7 -27.57 66.00 -16.66
N SER A 8 -27.47 65.31 -15.53
CA SER A 8 -26.25 64.65 -15.09
C SER A 8 -26.18 63.25 -15.72
N ALA A 9 -25.29 63.08 -16.69
CA ALA A 9 -25.00 61.79 -17.31
C ALA A 9 -24.13 60.95 -16.37
N PHE A 10 -24.70 59.90 -15.78
CA PHE A 10 -23.94 58.88 -15.06
C PHE A 10 -23.26 57.94 -16.06
N LEU A 11 -21.96 58.10 -16.21
CA LEU A 11 -21.09 57.22 -16.99
C LEU A 11 -20.85 55.92 -16.18
N LEU A 12 -21.50 54.83 -16.57
CA LEU A 12 -21.24 53.49 -16.02
C LEU A 12 -19.89 52.97 -16.56
N ILE A 13 -18.85 53.05 -15.74
CA ILE A 13 -17.57 52.38 -16.00
C ILE A 13 -17.76 50.89 -15.73
N ILE A 14 -17.88 50.09 -16.80
CA ILE A 14 -17.87 48.63 -16.72
C ILE A 14 -16.43 48.20 -16.43
N ILE A 15 -16.14 47.82 -15.18
CA ILE A 15 -14.88 47.18 -14.80
C ILE A 15 -14.90 45.75 -15.35
N TYR A 16 -14.25 45.55 -16.50
CA TYR A 16 -13.95 44.23 -17.04
C TYR A 16 -13.00 43.50 -16.06
N HIS A 17 -13.51 42.58 -15.25
CA HIS A 17 -12.67 41.59 -14.60
C HIS A 17 -12.33 40.53 -15.63
N PRO A 18 -11.05 40.36 -16.04
CA PRO A 18 -10.68 39.23 -16.87
C PRO A 18 -10.95 37.97 -16.04
N ALA A 19 -11.90 37.15 -16.51
CA ALA A 19 -12.15 35.84 -15.95
C ALA A 19 -10.82 35.09 -15.88
N ALA A 20 -10.35 34.83 -14.66
CA ALA A 20 -9.18 34.00 -14.44
C ALA A 20 -9.44 32.65 -15.08
N SER A 21 -8.78 32.39 -16.22
CA SER A 21 -8.78 31.10 -16.88
C SER A 21 -8.18 30.09 -15.89
N ARG A 22 -9.05 29.37 -15.18
CA ARG A 22 -8.69 28.09 -14.57
C ARG A 22 -8.35 27.18 -15.73
N THR A 23 -7.07 27.11 -16.08
CA THR A 23 -6.53 25.96 -16.76
C THR A 23 -6.90 24.75 -15.91
N LYS A 24 -7.90 23.99 -16.36
CA LYS A 24 -8.16 22.65 -15.87
C LYS A 24 -6.87 21.87 -16.17
N GLN A 25 -5.98 21.76 -15.19
CA GLN A 25 -4.95 20.74 -15.22
C GLN A 25 -5.71 19.42 -15.35
N GLY A 26 -5.70 18.85 -16.56
CA GLY A 26 -6.14 17.49 -16.78
C GLY A 26 -5.42 16.57 -15.78
N PRO A 27 -6.00 15.41 -15.42
CA PRO A 27 -5.40 14.53 -14.44
C PRO A 27 -3.95 14.24 -14.83
N ARG A 28 -2.99 14.70 -14.00
CA ARG A 28 -1.57 14.37 -14.15
C ARG A 28 -1.49 12.85 -14.25
N ARG A 29 -1.06 12.33 -15.40
CA ARG A 29 -0.79 10.91 -15.60
C ARG A 29 0.18 10.48 -14.51
N GLN A 30 -0.30 9.72 -13.52
CA GLN A 30 0.54 9.24 -12.43
C GLN A 30 1.59 8.30 -13.03
N VAL A 31 2.86 8.69 -12.96
CA VAL A 31 3.98 7.86 -13.43
C VAL A 31 4.34 6.88 -12.32
N ASN A 32 4.03 5.60 -12.48
CA ASN A 32 4.40 4.59 -11.48
C ASN A 32 5.92 4.41 -11.44
N GLN A 33 6.49 4.35 -10.23
CA GLN A 33 7.89 4.04 -10.02
C GLN A 33 8.04 2.53 -9.82
N PHE A 34 8.85 1.88 -10.66
CA PHE A 34 9.12 0.45 -10.54
C PHE A 34 10.46 0.19 -9.84
N THR A 35 10.50 -0.81 -8.96
CA THR A 35 11.73 -1.28 -8.31
C THR A 35 11.79 -2.80 -8.31
N PHE A 36 13.01 -3.34 -8.27
CA PHE A 36 13.30 -4.77 -8.27
C PHE A 36 13.96 -5.19 -6.94
N PRO A 37 13.93 -6.48 -6.58
CA PRO A 37 14.69 -6.98 -5.45
C PRO A 37 16.19 -6.74 -5.64
N THR A 38 16.93 -6.60 -4.53
CA THR A 38 18.39 -6.44 -4.58
C THR A 38 19.03 -7.58 -5.37
N GLY A 39 19.95 -7.26 -6.29
CA GLY A 39 20.61 -8.25 -7.14
C GLY A 39 19.82 -8.67 -8.39
N ILE A 40 18.67 -8.04 -8.65
CA ILE A 40 17.86 -8.18 -9.86
C ILE A 40 17.75 -6.79 -10.48
N ASP A 41 18.25 -6.63 -11.71
CA ASP A 41 18.32 -5.31 -12.37
C ASP A 41 17.19 -5.11 -13.38
N SER A 42 16.52 -6.19 -13.81
CA SER A 42 15.51 -6.14 -14.85
C SER A 42 14.38 -7.15 -14.66
N GLU A 43 13.31 -6.96 -15.44
CA GLU A 43 12.19 -7.91 -15.50
C GLU A 43 12.64 -9.29 -15.98
N PHE A 44 13.67 -9.38 -16.83
CA PHE A 44 14.18 -10.65 -17.35
C PHE A 44 14.84 -11.51 -16.27
N ASP A 45 15.45 -10.85 -15.28
CA ASP A 45 16.17 -11.50 -14.17
C ASP A 45 15.22 -11.99 -13.07
N LEU A 46 13.95 -11.58 -13.10
CA LEU A 46 12.95 -12.07 -12.16
C LEU A 46 12.59 -13.55 -12.42
N PRO A 47 12.47 -14.37 -11.38
CA PRO A 47 11.94 -15.71 -11.53
C PRO A 47 10.46 -15.68 -11.90
N TYR A 48 9.95 -16.77 -12.46
CA TYR A 48 8.51 -16.96 -12.57
C TYR A 48 7.86 -17.11 -11.19
N CYS A 49 6.62 -16.66 -11.06
CA CYS A 49 5.85 -16.84 -9.84
C CYS A 49 5.63 -18.33 -9.57
N ALA A 50 5.83 -18.75 -8.31
CA ALA A 50 5.87 -20.16 -7.93
C ALA A 50 4.50 -20.85 -8.06
N SER A 51 3.41 -20.09 -7.90
CA SER A 51 2.03 -20.54 -8.03
C SER A 51 1.15 -19.39 -8.51
N GLU A 52 -0.08 -19.70 -8.91
CA GLU A 52 -1.08 -18.69 -9.32
C GLU A 52 -1.44 -17.70 -8.19
N HIS A 53 -1.26 -18.13 -6.94
CA HIS A 53 -1.55 -17.34 -5.74
C HIS A 53 -0.28 -16.73 -5.12
N THR A 54 0.83 -16.73 -5.85
CA THR A 54 2.03 -15.99 -5.48
C THR A 54 1.91 -14.55 -5.94
N ALA A 55 2.12 -13.60 -5.02
CA ALA A 55 2.12 -12.18 -5.32
C ALA A 55 3.27 -11.83 -6.27
N CYS A 56 2.94 -11.17 -7.37
CA CYS A 56 3.88 -10.77 -8.42
C CYS A 56 4.34 -9.30 -8.27
N ASN A 57 3.52 -8.44 -7.65
CA ASN A 57 3.92 -7.08 -7.25
C ASN A 57 3.48 -6.74 -5.82
N GLU A 58 4.26 -5.85 -5.20
CA GLU A 58 3.86 -5.02 -4.07
C GLU A 58 3.56 -3.60 -4.57
N VAL A 59 2.35 -3.09 -4.35
CA VAL A 59 1.93 -1.76 -4.81
C VAL A 59 1.66 -0.85 -3.62
N HIS A 60 2.47 0.19 -3.48
CA HIS A 60 2.40 1.17 -2.40
C HIS A 60 1.90 2.53 -2.87
N ARG A 61 0.77 2.99 -2.32
CA ARG A 61 0.20 4.31 -2.58
C ARG A 61 0.75 5.36 -1.62
N ARG A 62 1.84 6.00 -2.02
CA ARG A 62 2.53 7.06 -1.25
C ARG A 62 1.74 8.38 -1.30
N PHE A 63 1.79 9.19 -0.24
CA PHE A 63 1.01 10.44 -0.13
C PHE A 63 1.49 11.54 -1.09
N TRP A 64 2.80 11.71 -1.23
CA TRP A 64 3.43 12.85 -1.94
C TRP A 64 4.31 12.42 -3.11
N LEU A 65 4.43 11.11 -3.31
CA LEU A 65 5.29 10.49 -4.31
C LEU A 65 4.43 9.61 -5.21
N PRO A 66 4.91 9.30 -6.43
CA PRO A 66 4.17 8.41 -7.30
C PRO A 66 3.95 7.03 -6.68
N VAL A 67 3.01 6.24 -7.21
CA VAL A 67 2.81 4.86 -6.74
C VAL A 67 4.11 4.08 -6.94
N LEU A 68 4.57 3.39 -5.89
CA LEU A 68 5.74 2.52 -5.95
C LEU A 68 5.26 1.09 -6.21
N VAL A 69 5.80 0.46 -7.24
CA VAL A 69 5.54 -0.91 -7.64
C VAL A 69 6.82 -1.69 -7.49
N ARG A 70 6.93 -2.50 -6.44
CA ARG A 70 8.06 -3.41 -6.29
C ARG A 70 7.72 -4.75 -6.94
N ARG A 71 8.49 -5.10 -7.97
CA ARG A 71 8.37 -6.37 -8.71
C ARG A 71 8.87 -7.52 -7.83
N LEU A 72 8.17 -8.65 -7.82
CA LEU A 72 8.54 -9.84 -7.05
C LEU A 72 8.85 -11.04 -7.95
N CYS A 73 8.04 -11.28 -8.98
CA CYS A 73 8.19 -12.37 -9.93
C CYS A 73 7.44 -12.08 -11.24
N ARG A 74 7.74 -12.84 -12.29
CA ARG A 74 7.06 -12.79 -13.58
C ARG A 74 5.87 -13.71 -13.64
N CYS A 75 4.78 -13.22 -14.22
CA CYS A 75 3.66 -14.05 -14.61
C CYS A 75 3.99 -14.86 -15.88
N ALA A 76 3.41 -16.05 -16.01
CA ALA A 76 3.47 -16.80 -17.26
C ALA A 76 2.64 -16.09 -18.34
N LYS A 77 3.15 -16.04 -19.57
CA LYS A 77 2.40 -15.46 -20.71
C LYS A 77 1.11 -16.27 -20.94
N PRO A 78 -0.01 -15.62 -21.33
CA PRO A 78 -0.13 -14.22 -21.79
C PRO A 78 -0.36 -13.20 -20.65
N SER A 79 -0.49 -13.64 -19.41
CA SER A 79 -0.80 -12.75 -18.29
C SER A 79 0.37 -11.82 -17.94
N SER A 80 0.06 -10.57 -17.59
CA SER A 80 1.02 -9.59 -17.06
C SER A 80 0.62 -9.22 -15.65
N CYS A 81 1.60 -9.06 -14.76
CA CYS A 81 1.34 -8.73 -13.38
C CYS A 81 0.71 -7.33 -13.24
N PRO A 82 -0.51 -7.20 -12.69
CA PRO A 82 -1.16 -5.91 -12.47
C PRO A 82 -0.31 -5.03 -11.55
N TYR A 83 -0.29 -3.72 -11.81
CA TYR A 83 0.55 -2.77 -11.07
C TYR A 83 -0.19 -1.53 -10.58
N GLU A 84 -1.42 -1.29 -11.04
CA GLU A 84 -2.21 -0.14 -10.64
C GLU A 84 -2.83 -0.35 -9.26
N TRP A 85 -2.91 0.71 -8.47
CA TRP A 85 -3.75 0.72 -7.27
C TRP A 85 -5.22 0.63 -7.66
N LYS A 86 -5.96 -0.30 -7.07
CA LYS A 86 -7.40 -0.52 -7.34
C LYS A 86 -8.18 -0.57 -6.02
N SER A 87 -9.50 -0.72 -6.07
CA SER A 87 -10.28 -0.87 -4.84
C SER A 87 -9.97 -2.22 -4.16
N PRO A 88 -10.28 -2.39 -2.86
CA PRO A 88 -10.07 -3.66 -2.15
C PRO A 88 -10.78 -4.87 -2.76
N GLU A 89 -11.84 -4.63 -3.55
CA GLU A 89 -12.64 -5.67 -4.21
C GLU A 89 -12.01 -6.18 -5.51
N ASP A 90 -10.94 -5.53 -6.00
CA ASP A 90 -10.26 -5.92 -7.23
C ASP A 90 -9.89 -7.41 -7.24
N PRO A 91 -10.24 -8.15 -8.31
CA PRO A 91 -10.12 -9.61 -8.30
C PRO A 91 -8.69 -10.10 -8.38
N PHE A 92 -7.71 -9.25 -8.69
CA PHE A 92 -6.28 -9.61 -8.77
C PHE A 92 -5.47 -9.03 -7.61
N SER A 93 -6.13 -8.60 -6.53
CA SER A 93 -5.50 -7.88 -5.44
C SER A 93 -5.88 -8.41 -4.06
N GLN A 94 -4.95 -8.31 -3.13
CA GLN A 94 -5.20 -8.41 -1.69
C GLN A 94 -4.67 -7.14 -1.02
N THR A 95 -5.55 -6.41 -0.34
CA THR A 95 -5.16 -5.23 0.44
C THR A 95 -4.56 -5.66 1.77
N LEU A 96 -3.37 -5.16 2.10
CA LEU A 96 -2.68 -5.42 3.37
C LEU A 96 -2.87 -4.29 4.38
N ASN A 97 -2.94 -3.06 3.90
CA ASN A 97 -3.23 -1.88 4.70
C ASN A 97 -3.85 -0.78 3.81
N ASN A 98 -4.15 0.39 4.36
CA ASN A 98 -4.82 1.47 3.61
C ASN A 98 -4.10 1.96 2.34
N ARG A 99 -2.81 1.63 2.19
CA ARG A 99 -1.95 2.12 1.11
C ARG A 99 -1.02 1.05 0.54
N PHE A 100 -1.31 -0.22 0.79
CA PHE A 100 -0.51 -1.34 0.32
C PHE A 100 -1.38 -2.50 -0.18
N GLN A 101 -1.18 -2.88 -1.44
CA GLN A 101 -1.80 -4.04 -2.08
C GLN A 101 -0.74 -5.01 -2.60
N LEU A 102 -1.00 -6.29 -2.42
CA LEU A 102 -0.37 -7.35 -3.21
C LEU A 102 -1.16 -7.54 -4.51
N LYS A 103 -0.45 -7.80 -5.60
CA LYS A 103 -1.04 -8.09 -6.92
C LYS A 103 -0.66 -9.50 -7.35
N PHE A 104 -1.57 -10.16 -8.06
CA PHE A 104 -1.45 -11.55 -8.47
C PHE A 104 -1.63 -11.68 -9.98
N CYS A 105 -1.02 -12.70 -10.57
CA CYS A 105 -1.14 -12.99 -12.00
C CYS A 105 -2.56 -13.45 -12.36
N ASN A 106 -3.22 -14.13 -11.42
CA ASN A 106 -4.53 -14.73 -11.60
C ASN A 106 -5.53 -14.11 -10.61
N LYS A 107 -6.82 -14.31 -10.88
CA LYS A 107 -7.87 -13.86 -9.97
C LYS A 107 -7.72 -14.60 -8.65
N VAL A 108 -7.66 -13.86 -7.55
CA VAL A 108 -7.67 -14.42 -6.19
C VAL A 108 -9.07 -14.63 -5.65
N THR A 109 -10.11 -14.32 -6.45
CA THR A 109 -11.51 -14.63 -6.12
C THR A 109 -11.83 -16.12 -6.20
N SER A 110 -10.94 -16.93 -6.78
CA SER A 110 -11.06 -18.39 -6.75
C SER A 110 -10.65 -18.99 -5.40
N LEU A 111 -9.99 -18.21 -4.53
CA LEU A 111 -9.68 -18.62 -3.18
C LEU A 111 -10.87 -18.39 -2.26
N ASP A 112 -11.08 -19.34 -1.35
CA ASP A 112 -12.07 -19.19 -0.30
C ASP A 112 -11.77 -18.00 0.60
N THR A 113 -12.82 -17.49 1.24
CA THR A 113 -12.66 -16.44 2.26
C THR A 113 -12.02 -17.04 3.51
N CYS A 114 -11.10 -16.31 4.13
CA CYS A 114 -10.42 -16.80 5.33
C CYS A 114 -11.37 -17.04 6.50
N HIS A 115 -11.24 -18.20 7.14
CA HIS A 115 -11.95 -18.58 8.35
C HIS A 115 -11.05 -18.46 9.58
N SER A 116 -11.63 -18.43 10.79
CA SER A 116 -10.89 -18.26 12.04
C SER A 116 -9.94 -19.42 12.36
N ASP A 117 -10.25 -20.62 11.87
CA ASP A 117 -9.48 -21.85 12.02
C ASP A 117 -8.30 -21.96 11.05
N THR A 118 -8.26 -21.14 9.99
CA THR A 118 -7.18 -21.19 8.99
C THR A 118 -5.82 -20.91 9.64
N ASP A 119 -4.84 -21.80 9.46
CA ASP A 119 -3.49 -21.70 10.06
C ASP A 119 -2.72 -20.43 9.66
N GLY A 120 -2.99 -19.93 8.45
CA GLY A 120 -2.48 -18.67 7.95
C GLY A 120 -3.16 -18.30 6.64
N ALA A 121 -3.56 -17.05 6.52
CA ALA A 121 -4.15 -16.49 5.31
C ALA A 121 -3.09 -16.12 4.26
N ILE A 122 -1.91 -15.69 4.72
CA ILE A 122 -0.76 -15.35 3.87
C ILE A 122 0.49 -16.01 4.42
N THR A 123 1.32 -16.56 3.53
CA THR A 123 2.66 -17.02 3.85
C THR A 123 3.70 -16.18 3.14
N ILE A 124 4.64 -15.60 3.89
CA ILE A 124 5.83 -14.93 3.37
C ILE A 124 7.03 -15.85 3.56
N ARG A 125 7.70 -16.17 2.46
CA ARG A 125 8.97 -16.90 2.44
C ARG A 125 10.10 -15.97 2.00
N LYS A 126 11.19 -15.98 2.75
CA LYS A 126 12.40 -15.20 2.45
C LYS A 126 13.58 -16.14 2.31
N LYS A 127 14.15 -16.23 1.11
CA LYS A 127 15.26 -17.13 0.77
C LYS A 127 16.49 -16.33 0.40
N GLY A 128 17.60 -16.57 1.09
CA GLY A 128 18.91 -16.04 0.70
C GLY A 128 19.41 -16.74 -0.56
N ILE A 129 19.70 -15.96 -1.60
CA ILE A 129 20.32 -16.39 -2.84
C ILE A 129 21.75 -15.86 -2.87
N LYS A 130 22.71 -16.76 -3.04
CA LYS A 130 24.11 -16.38 -3.25
C LYS A 130 24.31 -16.05 -4.72
N ASN A 131 24.73 -14.84 -5.04
CA ASN A 131 25.16 -14.51 -6.40
C ASN A 131 26.54 -15.13 -6.64
N LYS A 132 26.65 -16.00 -7.64
CA LYS A 132 27.92 -16.60 -8.11
C LYS A 132 28.53 -15.81 -9.29
N ARG A 133 28.31 -14.49 -9.37
CA ARG A 133 29.02 -13.66 -10.35
C ARG A 133 30.36 -13.24 -9.74
N GLU A 134 31.42 -13.61 -10.46
CA GLU A 134 32.86 -13.43 -10.28
C GLU A 134 33.36 -12.41 -9.25
N SER A 135 34.42 -12.81 -8.53
CA SER A 135 35.20 -12.08 -7.51
C SER A 135 34.67 -12.15 -6.07
N GLU A 136 35.20 -13.14 -5.32
CA GLU A 136 35.47 -13.30 -3.86
C GLU A 136 34.61 -12.64 -2.76
N THR A 137 33.53 -11.94 -3.07
CA THR A 137 32.52 -11.47 -2.11
C THR A 137 31.16 -11.98 -2.54
N SER A 138 30.80 -13.17 -2.06
CA SER A 138 29.48 -13.78 -2.30
C SER A 138 28.38 -12.87 -1.74
N THR A 139 27.86 -11.96 -2.56
CA THR A 139 26.74 -11.11 -2.15
C THR A 139 25.50 -12.00 -2.07
N THR A 140 24.99 -12.18 -0.86
CA THR A 140 23.75 -12.89 -0.62
C THR A 140 22.62 -11.87 -0.61
N TYR A 141 21.65 -12.02 -1.52
CA TYR A 141 20.44 -11.21 -1.52
C TYR A 141 19.23 -12.05 -1.16
N ASP A 142 18.17 -11.42 -0.68
CA ASP A 142 16.98 -12.12 -0.23
C ASP A 142 15.86 -12.03 -1.28
N LEU A 143 15.46 -13.18 -1.81
CA LEU A 143 14.25 -13.30 -2.61
C LEU A 143 13.05 -13.48 -1.68
N VAL A 144 12.08 -12.57 -1.79
CA VAL A 144 10.83 -12.62 -1.03
C VAL A 144 9.72 -13.14 -1.92
N SER A 145 9.04 -14.20 -1.48
CA SER A 145 7.85 -14.75 -2.12
C SER A 145 6.70 -14.71 -1.13
N THR A 146 5.55 -14.21 -1.57
CA THR A 146 4.35 -14.13 -0.75
C THR A 146 3.24 -14.90 -1.42
N GLU A 147 2.69 -15.87 -0.72
CA GLU A 147 1.64 -16.76 -1.18
C GLU A 147 0.36 -16.48 -0.39
N LEU A 148 -0.73 -16.23 -1.10
CA LEU A 148 -2.07 -16.08 -0.54
C LEU A 148 -2.73 -17.45 -0.47
N ILE A 149 -3.25 -17.81 0.70
CA ILE A 149 -3.88 -19.11 0.96
C ILE A 149 -5.41 -18.96 0.90
N CYS A 150 -5.93 -17.88 1.46
CA CYS A 150 -7.35 -17.52 1.43
C CYS A 150 -7.48 -16.01 1.28
N LYS A 151 -8.62 -15.53 0.78
CA LYS A 151 -8.89 -14.10 0.62
C LYS A 151 -9.33 -13.49 1.94
N CYS A 152 -8.64 -12.43 2.36
CA CYS A 152 -9.02 -11.72 3.57
C CYS A 152 -10.07 -10.62 3.23
N PRO A 153 -11.23 -10.60 3.91
CA PRO A 153 -12.26 -9.58 3.67
C PRO A 153 -11.78 -8.15 4.00
N PRO A 154 -12.50 -7.11 3.52
CA PRO A 154 -12.24 -5.74 3.96
C PRO A 154 -12.46 -5.60 5.48
N TYR A 155 -11.91 -4.54 6.08
CA TYR A 155 -12.04 -4.25 7.52
C TYR A 155 -11.45 -5.31 8.47
N HIS A 156 -10.42 -6.03 8.00
CA HIS A 156 -9.67 -7.00 8.79
C HIS A 156 -8.21 -6.55 8.98
N PHE A 157 -7.61 -6.89 10.11
CA PHE A 157 -6.20 -6.61 10.41
C PHE A 157 -5.37 -7.89 10.40
N TRP A 158 -4.08 -7.74 10.10
CA TRP A 158 -3.13 -8.85 10.01
C TRP A 158 -2.38 -9.06 11.33
N THR A 159 -2.23 -10.32 11.72
CA THR A 159 -1.45 -10.77 12.88
C THR A 159 -0.48 -11.85 12.46
N LEU A 160 0.71 -11.87 13.07
CA LEU A 160 1.66 -12.96 12.87
C LEU A 160 1.11 -14.21 13.56
N SER A 161 0.90 -15.27 12.78
CA SER A 161 0.41 -16.57 13.26
C SER A 161 1.57 -17.50 13.61
N SER A 162 2.54 -17.62 12.70
CA SER A 162 3.71 -18.46 12.91
C SER A 162 4.95 -17.85 12.28
N HIS A 163 6.10 -18.15 12.87
CA HIS A 163 7.41 -17.77 12.37
C HIS A 163 8.38 -18.92 12.59
N GLY A 164 9.13 -19.28 11.56
CA GLY A 164 10.12 -20.34 11.65
C GLY A 164 11.14 -20.28 10.54
N ARG A 165 12.14 -21.16 10.64
CA ARG A 165 13.08 -21.45 9.55
C ARG A 165 12.69 -22.78 8.92
N THR A 166 12.66 -22.83 7.60
CA THR A 166 12.51 -24.08 6.85
C THR A 166 13.82 -24.86 6.87
N LEU A 167 13.78 -26.15 6.49
CA LEU A 167 14.95 -27.01 6.30
C LEU A 167 16.07 -26.37 5.44
N ASN A 168 15.70 -25.55 4.45
CA ASN A 168 16.64 -24.86 3.57
C ASN A 168 17.15 -23.52 4.12
N SER A 169 17.10 -23.29 5.45
CA SER A 169 17.40 -22.02 6.12
C SER A 169 16.58 -20.80 5.66
N SER A 170 15.54 -20.99 4.85
CA SER A 170 14.64 -19.90 4.45
C SER A 170 13.73 -19.51 5.62
N ILE A 171 13.46 -18.21 5.78
CA ILE A 171 12.54 -17.72 6.80
C ILE A 171 11.12 -17.86 6.27
N ARG A 172 10.24 -18.47 7.05
CA ARG A 172 8.79 -18.55 6.80
C ARG A 172 8.07 -17.74 7.88
N LYS A 173 7.13 -16.90 7.45
CA LYS A 173 6.16 -16.22 8.33
C LYS A 173 4.77 -16.43 7.79
N ALA A 174 3.86 -16.94 8.60
CA ALA A 174 2.44 -17.02 8.26
C ALA A 174 1.68 -15.94 9.03
N TYR A 175 0.73 -15.30 8.37
CA TYR A 175 -0.13 -14.27 8.94
C TYR A 175 -1.58 -14.69 8.83
N LYS A 176 -2.34 -14.47 9.90
CA LYS A 176 -3.81 -14.56 9.89
C LYS A 176 -4.39 -13.16 9.73
N CYS A 177 -5.66 -13.10 9.36
CA CYS A 177 -6.40 -11.86 9.45
C CYS A 177 -7.64 -12.02 10.33
N HIS A 178 -7.99 -10.96 11.05
CA HIS A 178 -9.08 -10.94 12.00
C HIS A 178 -9.93 -9.72 11.77
N LEU A 179 -11.23 -9.82 12.04
CA LEU A 179 -12.13 -8.68 11.98
C LEU A 179 -11.61 -7.58 12.91
N MET A 180 -11.54 -6.35 12.42
CA MET A 180 -11.09 -5.22 13.25
C MET A 180 -12.13 -4.93 14.34
N PRO A 181 -11.76 -4.97 15.64
CA PRO A 181 -12.63 -4.49 16.70
C PRO A 181 -12.80 -2.96 16.61
N ARG A 182 -13.73 -2.44 17.41
CA ARG A 182 -13.85 -0.99 17.64
C ARG A 182 -12.93 -0.58 18.78
N CYS A 183 -12.31 0.58 18.64
CA CYS A 183 -11.57 1.23 19.74
C CYS A 183 -12.39 2.37 20.34
N GLY A 184 -11.99 2.78 21.55
CA GLY A 184 -12.44 4.00 22.20
C GLY A 184 -11.70 5.24 21.69
N SER A 185 -12.03 6.38 22.29
CA SER A 185 -11.27 7.62 22.09
C SER A 185 -9.87 7.48 22.71
N GLU A 186 -8.87 8.08 22.07
CA GLU A 186 -7.45 8.06 22.44
C GLU A 186 -6.75 6.67 22.44
N ASP A 187 -7.49 5.58 22.29
CA ASP A 187 -6.96 4.23 22.15
C ASP A 187 -5.98 4.12 20.97
N VAL A 188 -5.01 3.22 21.12
CA VAL A 188 -4.08 2.85 20.04
C VAL A 188 -4.86 2.16 18.92
N CYS A 189 -4.90 2.80 17.76
CA CYS A 189 -5.64 2.31 16.58
C CYS A 189 -4.80 1.50 15.60
N GLY A 190 -3.47 1.54 15.72
CA GLY A 190 -2.56 0.79 14.87
C GLY A 190 -1.16 1.37 14.80
N THR A 191 -0.39 0.92 13.81
CA THR A 191 0.98 1.38 13.56
C THR A 191 1.10 2.12 12.23
N ILE A 192 1.80 3.24 12.20
CA ILE A 192 1.99 4.08 11.01
C ILE A 192 3.46 3.98 10.58
N ARG A 193 3.68 3.49 9.35
CA ARG A 193 5.03 3.35 8.80
C ARG A 193 5.72 4.70 8.63
N THR A 194 6.99 4.80 9.00
CA THR A 194 7.75 6.05 8.87
C THR A 194 8.18 6.39 7.44
N ASP A 195 8.18 5.42 6.52
CA ASP A 195 8.64 5.59 5.14
C ASP A 195 7.52 5.98 4.17
N TYR A 196 6.37 5.30 4.23
CA TYR A 196 5.23 5.51 3.33
C TYR A 196 4.01 6.12 4.02
N TYR A 197 4.04 6.29 5.35
CA TYR A 197 2.90 6.74 6.17
C TYR A 197 1.64 5.89 5.98
N SER A 198 1.80 4.64 5.55
CA SER A 198 0.71 3.67 5.51
C SER A 198 0.44 3.14 6.92
N THR A 199 -0.83 2.90 7.23
CA THR A 199 -1.28 2.55 8.57
C THR A 199 -1.75 1.10 8.60
N TYR A 200 -1.10 0.26 9.41
CA TYR A 200 -1.62 -1.05 9.78
C TYR A 200 -2.60 -0.87 10.93
N TYR A 201 -3.86 -0.64 10.60
CA TYR A 201 -4.95 -0.55 11.57
C TYR A 201 -5.10 -1.87 12.33
N LYS A 202 -5.35 -1.78 13.63
CA LYS A 202 -5.69 -2.90 14.50
C LYS A 202 -7.13 -2.83 14.98
N CYS A 203 -7.77 -1.66 14.86
CA CYS A 203 -9.17 -1.42 15.21
C CYS A 203 -9.72 -0.20 14.44
N THR A 204 -11.04 -0.04 14.48
CA THR A 204 -11.76 1.07 13.84
C THR A 204 -12.13 2.13 14.88
N CYS A 205 -11.65 3.36 14.67
CA CYS A 205 -11.92 4.50 15.55
C CYS A 205 -13.42 4.82 15.64
N PRO A 206 -13.87 5.42 16.75
CA PRO A 206 -15.24 5.87 16.91
C PRO A 206 -15.58 6.98 15.90
N PRO A 207 -16.88 7.31 15.72
CA PRO A 207 -17.30 8.45 14.90
C PRO A 207 -16.56 9.73 15.27
N ASP A 208 -16.32 10.59 14.27
CA ASP A 208 -15.59 11.86 14.40
C ASP A 208 -14.15 11.76 14.92
N HIS A 209 -13.56 10.57 14.90
CA HIS A 209 -12.14 10.37 15.21
C HIS A 209 -11.36 9.92 13.97
N LEU A 210 -10.06 10.20 13.98
CA LEU A 210 -9.08 9.69 13.02
C LEU A 210 -7.95 8.97 13.75
N CYS A 211 -7.45 7.93 13.11
CA CYS A 211 -6.23 7.26 13.57
C CYS A 211 -5.00 8.10 13.16
N LEU A 212 -4.50 8.90 14.09
CA LEU A 212 -3.41 9.85 13.87
C LEU A 212 -2.26 9.58 14.83
N MET A 213 -1.03 9.89 14.42
CA MET A 213 0.10 9.91 15.34
C MET A 213 -0.08 11.08 16.33
N LYS A 214 -0.17 10.77 17.63
CA LYS A 214 -0.22 11.78 18.70
C LYS A 214 1.17 12.41 18.88
N ASP A 215 2.17 11.54 19.01
CA ASP A 215 3.57 11.92 19.17
C ASP A 215 4.45 11.40 18.03
N ARG A 216 5.59 12.07 17.78
CA ARG A 216 6.58 11.64 16.78
C ARG A 216 7.56 10.59 17.32
N GLU A 217 7.21 9.94 18.42
CA GLU A 217 8.00 8.86 18.97
C GLU A 217 7.99 7.64 18.03
N LYS A 218 9.16 7.03 17.87
CA LYS A 218 9.36 5.91 16.95
C LYS A 218 9.65 4.64 17.74
N VAL A 219 8.70 3.71 17.71
CA VAL A 219 8.87 2.37 18.29
C VAL A 219 9.22 1.36 17.22
N ARG A 220 9.87 0.25 17.59
CA ARG A 220 10.09 -0.85 16.64
C ARG A 220 8.83 -1.72 16.57
N ALA A 221 8.40 -2.03 15.35
CA ALA A 221 7.28 -2.94 15.13
C ALA A 221 7.60 -3.90 13.97
N GLN A 222 6.91 -5.04 14.01
CA GLN A 222 6.91 -6.03 12.95
C GLN A 222 5.48 -6.20 12.45
N GLU A 223 5.24 -5.78 11.22
CA GLU A 223 3.96 -5.91 10.53
C GLU A 223 4.13 -6.82 9.30
N ILE A 224 3.02 -7.16 8.66
CA ILE A 224 3.09 -7.92 7.40
C ILE A 224 3.85 -7.11 6.34
N HIS A 225 4.90 -7.71 5.76
CA HIS A 225 5.82 -7.05 4.80
C HIS A 225 6.54 -5.79 5.32
N TYR A 226 6.62 -5.60 6.64
CA TYR A 226 7.36 -4.47 7.21
C TYR A 226 8.00 -4.80 8.56
N SER A 227 9.26 -4.43 8.73
CA SER A 227 9.98 -4.55 10.00
C SER A 227 10.85 -3.32 10.14
N GLY A 228 10.58 -2.48 11.15
CA GLY A 228 11.24 -1.20 11.26
C GLY A 228 10.65 -0.30 12.33
N LYS A 229 10.95 1.00 12.21
CA LYS A 229 10.43 2.03 13.10
C LYS A 229 9.06 2.49 12.63
N VAL A 230 8.10 2.58 13.55
CA VAL A 230 6.73 3.06 13.28
C VAL A 230 6.37 4.15 14.28
N PHE A 231 5.41 5.00 13.91
CA PHE A 231 4.66 5.80 14.88
C PHE A 231 3.48 4.98 15.39
N GLN A 232 3.09 5.20 16.65
CA GLN A 232 1.82 4.69 17.16
C GLN A 232 0.69 5.63 16.70
N GLY A 233 -0.38 5.04 16.15
CA GLY A 233 -1.60 5.77 15.83
C GLY A 233 -2.58 5.69 17.00
N HIS A 234 -3.25 6.80 17.29
CA HIS A 234 -4.31 6.92 18.29
C HIS A 234 -5.59 7.46 17.65
N CYS A 235 -6.75 7.10 18.20
CA CYS A 235 -8.01 7.70 17.80
C CYS A 235 -8.16 9.10 18.37
N ILE A 236 -7.93 10.12 17.55
CA ILE A 236 -7.99 11.53 17.95
C ILE A 236 -9.23 12.18 17.32
N PRO A 237 -10.02 12.98 18.06
CA PRO A 237 -11.11 13.77 17.50
C PRO A 237 -10.67 14.65 16.32
N LYS A 238 -11.58 14.81 15.34
CA LYS A 238 -11.39 15.68 14.16
C LYS A 238 -11.66 17.15 14.45
#